data_AF-A0AAX7VA21-F1
#
_entry.id   AF-A0AAX7VA21-F1
#
_cell.length_a   1.000
_cell.length_b   1.000
_cell.length_c   1.000
_cell.angle_alpha   90.00
_cell.angle_beta   90.00
_cell.angle_gamma   90.00
#
_symmetry.space_group_name_H-M   'P 1'
#
loop_
_entity.id
_entity.type
_entity.pdbx_description
1 polymer ?
#
loop_
_entity_poly.entity_id
_entity_poly.type
_entity_poly.pdbx_seq_one_letter_code
_entity_poly.pdbx_strand_id
1 'polypeptide(L)'
;RQINCGTALGALHSAHFGAGTGQIWLDEVTCLGSESSLIGCQHSGFGSNRCEHGQDAGVICSGPIRLAGPGSTLCSGRVEVYHNNSWGTVCDSNWDLNDAEVVCRQLNCGSALQAPQSAYFGAGTGQIWLNNVTCSRSESSLIGCQHSGFGSNNCGHFEDAGVICSDAIRLVGSGSTQCSGRVEIYYNNSWGTVCDDGWDLNDAEVVCRQINCGSALQAPRSAHFGAGTGQIWLDDVSCSGSESSLTECQHSGFGSNRCEHGQDAAVICS
;
A
#
# COMPACT_ATOMS: atom_id res chain seq x y z
N ARG A 1 16.05 -4.81 -11.80
CA ARG A 1 17.18 -3.87 -12.05
C ARG A 1 16.91 -2.94 -13.23
N GLN A 2 16.75 -3.45 -14.46
CA GLN A 2 16.56 -2.63 -15.68
C GLN A 2 15.49 -1.52 -15.55
N ILE A 3 14.38 -1.81 -14.87
CA ILE A 3 13.25 -0.87 -14.69
C ILE A 3 13.28 -0.15 -13.33
N ASN A 4 14.39 -0.19 -12.59
CA ASN A 4 14.56 0.44 -11.26
C ASN A 4 13.45 0.12 -10.24
N CYS A 5 12.77 -1.02 -10.37
CA CYS A 5 11.66 -1.43 -9.51
C CYS A 5 12.08 -2.05 -8.16
N GLY A 6 13.37 -2.00 -7.80
CA GLY A 6 13.94 -2.73 -6.66
C GLY A 6 14.41 -4.15 -7.01
N THR A 7 14.37 -5.07 -6.03
CA THR A 7 14.70 -6.49 -6.21
C THR A 7 13.48 -7.27 -6.67
N ALA A 8 13.66 -8.38 -7.39
CA ALA A 8 12.53 -9.26 -7.71
C ALA A 8 12.11 -10.03 -6.45
N LEU A 9 10.87 -9.84 -5.99
CA LEU A 9 10.25 -10.62 -4.93
C LEU A 9 9.63 -11.92 -5.44
N GLY A 10 9.21 -11.93 -6.70
CA GLY A 10 8.63 -13.11 -7.34
C GLY A 10 8.77 -13.08 -8.85
N ALA A 11 9.14 -14.22 -9.42
CA ALA A 11 9.00 -14.49 -10.85
C ALA A 11 7.73 -15.31 -11.03
N LEU A 12 6.83 -14.81 -11.86
CA LEU A 12 5.51 -15.38 -12.09
C LEU A 12 5.42 -15.89 -13.53
N HIS A 13 4.52 -16.84 -13.73
CA HIS A 13 4.26 -17.46 -15.03
C HIS A 13 2.76 -17.51 -15.29
N SER A 14 2.38 -18.10 -16.42
CA SER A 14 0.98 -18.37 -16.78
C SER A 14 0.10 -17.13 -16.84
N ALA A 15 0.64 -16.02 -17.37
CA ALA A 15 -0.12 -14.79 -17.57
C ALA A 15 -0.79 -14.26 -16.29
N HIS A 16 -0.10 -14.35 -15.15
CA HIS A 16 -0.63 -13.96 -13.84
C HIS A 16 -1.25 -12.55 -13.80
N PHE A 17 -0.70 -11.61 -14.59
CA PHE A 17 -1.19 -10.23 -14.70
C PHE A 17 -2.07 -9.97 -15.93
N GLY A 18 -2.54 -11.03 -16.59
CA GLY A 18 -3.24 -10.98 -17.86
C GLY A 18 -2.36 -11.43 -19.03
N ALA A 19 -3.01 -12.02 -20.03
CA ALA A 19 -2.39 -12.47 -21.26
C ALA A 19 -2.11 -11.28 -22.19
N GLY A 20 -0.90 -11.23 -22.75
CA GLY A 20 -0.54 -10.26 -23.77
C GLY A 20 -1.23 -10.53 -25.11
N THR A 21 -0.89 -9.70 -26.09
CA THR A 21 -1.33 -9.85 -27.48
C THR A 21 -0.19 -9.58 -28.43
N GLY A 22 -0.10 -10.33 -29.53
CA GLY A 22 0.88 -10.10 -30.59
C GLY A 22 2.07 -11.06 -30.56
N GLN A 23 3.26 -10.56 -30.88
CA GLN A 23 4.47 -11.37 -30.97
C GLN A 23 5.09 -11.58 -29.58
N ILE A 24 5.33 -12.84 -29.21
CA ILE A 24 6.18 -13.19 -28.06
C ILE A 24 7.64 -13.14 -28.51
N TRP A 25 8.46 -12.38 -27.80
CA TRP A 25 9.84 -12.09 -28.24
C TRP A 25 10.91 -12.95 -27.59
N LEU A 26 10.73 -13.36 -26.34
CA LEU A 26 11.75 -14.05 -25.56
C LEU A 26 11.16 -15.32 -24.95
N ASP A 27 11.98 -16.37 -24.90
CA ASP A 27 11.68 -17.66 -24.30
C ASP A 27 12.97 -18.25 -23.71
N GLU A 28 12.83 -19.12 -22.72
CA GLU A 28 13.91 -19.78 -21.96
C GLU A 28 15.01 -18.81 -21.50
N VAL A 29 14.61 -17.64 -20.97
CA VAL A 29 15.55 -16.60 -20.52
C VAL A 29 16.30 -17.06 -19.28
N THR A 30 17.62 -17.11 -19.37
CA THR A 30 18.54 -17.47 -18.29
C THR A 30 19.57 -16.37 -18.09
N CYS A 31 19.56 -15.76 -16.89
CA CYS A 31 20.44 -14.65 -16.52
C CYS A 31 21.47 -15.11 -15.47
N LEU A 32 22.69 -14.60 -15.58
CA LEU A 32 23.76 -14.76 -14.59
C LEU A 32 23.59 -13.80 -13.39
N GLY A 33 22.78 -12.76 -13.54
CA GLY A 33 22.48 -11.75 -12.52
C GLY A 33 23.38 -10.50 -12.59
N SER A 34 24.43 -10.53 -13.42
CA SER A 34 25.32 -9.38 -13.69
C SER A 34 24.84 -8.48 -14.83
N GLU A 35 23.83 -8.90 -15.58
CA GLU A 35 23.31 -8.17 -16.74
C GLU A 35 22.63 -6.85 -16.32
N SER A 36 22.72 -5.84 -17.20
CA SER A 36 22.03 -4.54 -17.03
C SER A 36 20.61 -4.55 -17.58
N SER A 37 20.29 -5.50 -18.47
CA SER A 37 19.01 -5.59 -19.18
C SER A 37 18.66 -7.05 -19.48
N LEU A 38 17.35 -7.36 -19.52
CA LEU A 38 16.83 -8.70 -19.78
C LEU A 38 17.23 -9.23 -21.17
N ILE A 39 17.38 -8.33 -22.16
CA ILE A 39 17.85 -8.70 -23.51
C ILE A 39 19.32 -9.11 -23.56
N GLY A 40 20.08 -8.85 -22.49
CA GLY A 40 21.49 -9.28 -22.38
C GLY A 40 21.65 -10.67 -21.78
N CYS A 41 20.57 -11.28 -21.30
CA CYS A 41 20.58 -12.64 -20.76
C CYS A 41 20.67 -13.68 -21.89
N GLN A 42 21.01 -14.92 -21.57
CA GLN A 42 20.94 -16.01 -22.53
C GLN A 42 19.46 -16.34 -22.81
N HIS A 43 19.10 -16.53 -24.08
CA HIS A 43 17.74 -16.87 -24.52
C HIS A 43 17.76 -17.56 -25.89
N SER A 44 16.64 -18.14 -26.30
CA SER A 44 16.49 -18.97 -27.51
C SER A 44 16.51 -18.21 -28.85
N GLY A 45 16.86 -16.92 -28.84
CA GLY A 45 16.73 -15.98 -29.96
C GLY A 45 15.39 -15.22 -29.99
N PHE A 46 15.39 -14.03 -30.60
CA PHE A 46 14.21 -13.16 -30.64
C PHE A 46 13.12 -13.74 -31.56
N GLY A 47 11.88 -13.83 -31.05
CA GLY A 47 10.73 -14.35 -31.80
C GLY A 47 10.78 -15.86 -32.05
N SER A 48 11.79 -16.55 -31.52
CA SER A 48 11.96 -17.99 -31.62
C SER A 48 11.44 -18.66 -30.34
N ASN A 49 10.14 -18.99 -30.34
CA ASN A 49 9.47 -19.63 -29.22
C ASN A 49 8.29 -20.49 -29.70
N ARG A 50 7.80 -21.35 -28.82
CA ARG A 50 6.54 -22.09 -28.99
C ARG A 50 5.51 -21.69 -27.94
N CYS A 51 5.68 -20.51 -27.36
CA CYS A 51 4.84 -20.02 -26.29
C CYS A 51 3.51 -19.50 -26.81
N GLU A 52 2.50 -19.55 -25.96
CA GLU A 52 1.25 -18.81 -26.11
C GLU A 52 1.12 -17.75 -25.02
N HIS A 53 0.26 -16.75 -25.22
CA HIS A 53 0.09 -15.67 -24.23
C HIS A 53 -0.49 -16.14 -22.89
N GLY A 54 -1.03 -17.36 -22.82
CA GLY A 54 -1.34 -18.02 -21.55
C GLY A 54 -0.11 -18.39 -20.72
N GLN A 55 1.11 -18.19 -21.24
CA GLN A 55 2.38 -18.50 -20.60
C GLN A 55 3.25 -17.26 -20.34
N ASP A 56 2.72 -16.05 -20.57
CA ASP A 56 3.47 -14.81 -20.39
C ASP A 56 4.03 -14.70 -18.96
N ALA A 57 5.31 -14.35 -18.87
CA ALA A 57 6.04 -14.21 -17.61
C ALA A 57 5.76 -12.85 -16.96
N GLY A 58 5.66 -12.84 -15.63
CA GLY A 58 5.50 -11.65 -14.82
C GLY A 58 6.58 -11.53 -13.75
N VAL A 59 6.78 -10.33 -13.21
CA VAL A 59 7.66 -10.11 -12.06
C VAL A 59 6.95 -9.22 -11.05
N ILE A 60 7.03 -9.61 -9.77
CA ILE A 60 6.76 -8.71 -8.66
C ILE A 60 8.11 -8.20 -8.20
N CYS A 61 8.32 -6.89 -8.26
CA CYS A 61 9.48 -6.29 -7.64
C CYS A 61 9.13 -5.81 -6.22
N SER A 62 10.15 -5.58 -5.40
CA SER A 62 10.02 -5.07 -4.04
C SER A 62 9.41 -3.66 -3.98
N GLY A 63 9.31 -2.99 -5.12
CA GLY A 63 9.22 -1.56 -5.17
C GLY A 63 10.55 -0.94 -4.73
N PRO A 64 10.82 0.31 -5.12
CA PRO A 64 11.93 1.06 -4.58
C PRO A 64 11.67 1.58 -3.15
N ILE A 65 10.55 1.24 -2.49
CA ILE A 65 10.16 1.78 -1.18
C ILE A 65 9.61 0.72 -0.21
N ARG A 66 9.82 0.93 1.09
CA ARG A 66 9.17 0.19 2.19
C ARG A 66 8.86 1.13 3.36
N LEU A 67 7.95 0.71 4.24
CA LEU A 67 7.67 1.37 5.51
C LEU A 67 8.30 0.58 6.67
N ALA A 68 8.96 1.27 7.60
CA ALA A 68 9.70 0.66 8.70
C ALA A 68 9.63 1.48 9.99
N GLY A 69 10.14 0.91 11.09
CA GLY A 69 10.24 1.58 12.39
C GLY A 69 9.29 1.00 13.46
N PRO A 70 9.49 1.36 14.74
CA PRO A 70 8.59 0.94 15.81
C PRO A 70 7.15 1.40 15.54
N GLY A 71 6.19 0.49 15.70
CA GLY A 71 4.78 0.80 15.44
C GLY A 71 4.40 0.98 13.97
N SER A 72 5.32 0.70 13.03
CA SER A 72 4.97 0.68 11.60
C SER A 72 3.99 -0.45 11.27
N THR A 73 3.12 -0.18 10.31
CA THR A 73 2.20 -1.13 9.69
C THR A 73 2.57 -1.30 8.22
N LEU A 74 1.71 -2.00 7.46
CA LEU A 74 1.87 -2.06 6.00
C LEU A 74 1.74 -0.67 5.34
N CYS A 75 0.94 0.22 5.91
CA CYS A 75 0.55 1.49 5.30
C CYS A 75 0.86 2.70 6.18
N SER A 76 1.63 2.51 7.26
CA SER A 76 2.18 3.60 8.05
C SER A 76 3.58 3.25 8.53
N GLY A 77 4.49 4.23 8.50
CA GLY A 77 5.87 4.02 8.94
C GLY A 77 6.86 5.03 8.35
N ARG A 78 8.12 4.92 8.79
CA ARG A 78 9.25 5.65 8.19
C ARG A 78 9.44 5.19 6.76
N VAL A 79 9.59 6.13 5.83
CA VAL A 79 9.79 5.83 4.42
C VAL A 79 11.27 5.49 4.18
N GLU A 80 11.52 4.29 3.65
CA GLU A 80 12.84 3.86 3.25
C GLU A 80 12.85 3.50 1.76
N VAL A 81 13.88 3.97 1.05
CA VAL A 81 14.09 3.78 -0.39
C VAL A 81 15.22 2.77 -0.61
N TYR A 82 15.06 1.88 -1.59
CA TYR A 82 16.12 0.98 -2.03
C TYR A 82 16.87 1.56 -3.23
N HIS A 83 18.13 1.92 -3.01
CA HIS A 83 18.99 2.47 -4.06
C HIS A 83 20.43 1.96 -3.89
N ASN A 84 21.11 1.68 -5.01
CA ASN A 84 22.49 1.19 -5.03
C ASN A 84 22.78 0.02 -4.04
N ASN A 85 21.93 -1.02 -4.10
CA ASN A 85 22.01 -2.21 -3.25
C ASN A 85 21.94 -1.98 -1.73
N SER A 86 21.35 -0.87 -1.29
CA SER A 86 21.10 -0.64 0.14
C SER A 86 19.83 0.17 0.38
N TRP A 87 19.21 -0.10 1.53
CA TRP A 87 18.10 0.71 2.04
C TRP A 87 18.64 1.99 2.67
N GLY A 88 17.92 3.07 2.49
CA GLY A 88 18.20 4.36 3.13
C GLY A 88 16.93 5.16 3.30
N THR A 89 16.95 6.16 4.17
CA THR A 89 15.76 6.91 4.57
C THR A 89 15.52 8.11 3.66
N VAL A 90 14.42 8.82 3.89
CA VAL A 90 14.05 10.07 3.22
C VAL A 90 14.10 11.20 4.25
N CYS A 91 14.74 12.32 3.94
CA CYS A 91 14.74 13.50 4.80
C CYS A 91 13.40 14.25 4.75
N ASP A 92 12.97 14.80 5.88
CA ASP A 92 11.72 15.53 6.05
C ASP A 92 11.75 16.99 5.54
N SER A 93 12.90 17.47 5.04
CA SER A 93 13.00 18.78 4.40
C SER A 93 12.09 18.87 3.18
N ASN A 94 11.12 19.79 3.24
CA ASN A 94 10.00 19.96 2.30
C ASN A 94 9.04 18.76 2.18
N TRP A 95 9.12 17.77 3.08
CA TRP A 95 8.25 16.62 3.07
C TRP A 95 6.81 17.00 3.40
N ASP A 96 5.90 16.84 2.44
CA ASP A 96 4.51 17.25 2.57
C ASP A 96 3.50 16.13 2.22
N LEU A 97 2.21 16.46 2.30
CA LEU A 97 1.12 15.53 1.98
C LEU A 97 1.10 15.10 0.51
N ASN A 98 1.64 15.88 -0.42
CA ASN A 98 1.73 15.49 -1.83
C ASN A 98 2.77 14.39 -2.02
N ASP A 99 3.89 14.47 -1.29
CA ASP A 99 4.92 13.43 -1.29
C ASP A 99 4.39 12.14 -0.66
N ALA A 100 3.73 12.26 0.49
CA ALA A 100 3.07 11.14 1.15
C ALA A 100 2.00 10.49 0.25
N GLU A 101 1.23 11.27 -0.53
CA GLU A 101 0.22 10.73 -1.45
C GLU A 101 0.84 9.81 -2.50
N VAL A 102 2.01 10.19 -3.03
CA VAL A 102 2.75 9.35 -3.99
C VAL A 102 3.21 8.05 -3.32
N VAL A 103 3.71 8.10 -2.09
CA VAL A 103 4.10 6.89 -1.33
C VAL A 103 2.90 5.98 -1.07
N CYS A 104 1.80 6.53 -0.56
CA CYS A 104 0.60 5.77 -0.24
C CYS A 104 -0.01 5.12 -1.47
N ARG A 105 -0.07 5.86 -2.58
CA ARG A 105 -0.50 5.31 -3.88
C ARG A 105 0.46 4.25 -4.40
N GLN A 106 1.76 4.47 -4.30
CA GLN A 106 2.78 3.52 -4.77
C GLN A 106 2.73 2.19 -3.99
N LEU A 107 2.39 2.23 -2.71
CA LEU A 107 2.22 1.07 -1.84
C LEU A 107 0.81 0.44 -1.93
N ASN A 108 -0.10 1.02 -2.72
CA ASN A 108 -1.53 0.66 -2.76
C ASN A 108 -2.22 0.72 -1.38
N CYS A 109 -1.86 1.72 -0.59
CA CYS A 109 -2.35 1.96 0.77
C CYS A 109 -3.43 3.05 0.84
N GLY A 110 -4.11 3.31 -0.28
CA GLY A 110 -5.07 4.40 -0.42
C GLY A 110 -4.41 5.77 -0.49
N SER A 111 -5.02 6.78 0.13
CA SER A 111 -4.55 8.16 0.13
C SER A 111 -3.70 8.49 1.36
N ALA A 112 -2.93 9.56 1.30
CA ALA A 112 -2.15 10.05 2.43
C ALA A 112 -3.03 10.80 3.42
N LEU A 113 -2.99 10.35 4.68
CA LEU A 113 -3.64 11.04 5.79
C LEU A 113 -2.67 12.01 6.47
N GLN A 114 -1.42 11.59 6.65
CA GLN A 114 -0.39 12.40 7.27
C GLN A 114 0.98 12.18 6.61
N ALA A 115 1.81 13.21 6.69
CA ALA A 115 3.23 13.18 6.32
C ALA A 115 4.11 13.45 7.56
N PRO A 116 4.24 12.48 8.50
CA PRO A 116 5.05 12.69 9.70
C PRO A 116 6.50 13.06 9.41
N GLN A 117 7.04 13.95 10.24
CA GLN A 117 8.40 14.47 10.16
C GLN A 117 9.15 14.13 11.46
N SER A 118 10.42 14.53 11.54
CA SER A 118 11.24 14.45 12.75
C SER A 118 11.35 13.06 13.36
N ALA A 119 11.52 12.04 12.50
CA ALA A 119 11.69 10.65 12.91
C ALA A 119 10.55 10.12 13.81
N TYR A 120 9.31 10.50 13.49
CA TYR A 120 8.10 10.05 14.22
C TYR A 120 8.04 8.53 14.44
N PHE A 121 8.38 7.74 13.41
CA PHE A 121 8.47 6.28 13.46
C PHE A 121 9.86 5.77 13.90
N GLY A 122 10.56 6.55 14.72
CA GLY A 122 11.94 6.33 15.10
C GLY A 122 12.94 6.67 13.98
N ALA A 123 14.17 6.98 14.41
CA ALA A 123 15.29 7.23 13.52
C ALA A 123 15.71 5.94 12.80
N GLY A 124 15.99 6.04 11.50
CA GLY A 124 16.63 5.01 10.72
C GLY A 124 18.15 4.96 10.97
N THR A 125 18.83 4.20 10.12
CA THR A 125 20.29 4.06 10.17
C THR A 125 20.84 3.99 8.75
N GLY A 126 22.13 4.33 8.59
CA GLY A 126 22.83 4.19 7.33
C GLY A 126 22.71 5.42 6.43
N GLN A 127 22.25 5.22 5.19
CA GLN A 127 22.17 6.29 4.20
C GLN A 127 20.83 7.03 4.28
N ILE A 128 20.85 8.32 3.98
CA ILE A 128 19.66 9.11 3.68
C ILE A 128 19.66 9.33 2.17
N TRP A 129 18.75 8.67 1.46
CA TRP A 129 18.78 8.64 -0.01
C TRP A 129 18.16 9.87 -0.65
N LEU A 130 17.05 10.37 -0.11
CA LEU A 130 16.30 11.47 -0.70
C LEU A 130 16.24 12.66 0.25
N ASN A 131 16.26 13.86 -0.32
CA ASN A 131 16.16 15.14 0.38
C ASN A 131 15.53 16.20 -0.53
N ASN A 132 14.77 17.13 0.07
CA ASN A 132 13.92 18.11 -0.65
C ASN A 132 13.08 17.43 -1.72
N VAL A 133 12.34 16.39 -1.32
CA VAL A 133 11.39 15.75 -2.23
C VAL A 133 10.26 16.73 -2.50
N THR A 134 9.81 16.80 -3.76
CA THR A 134 8.68 17.64 -4.15
C THR A 134 7.92 16.94 -5.26
N CYS A 135 6.78 16.35 -4.89
CA CYS A 135 5.86 15.68 -5.79
C CYS A 135 4.69 16.59 -6.22
N SER A 136 4.20 16.40 -7.44
CA SER A 136 2.99 17.04 -8.00
C SER A 136 1.73 16.18 -7.84
N ARG A 137 1.80 15.09 -7.06
CA ARG A 137 0.83 13.98 -6.90
C ARG A 137 0.68 13.08 -8.13
N SER A 138 1.09 13.51 -9.31
CA SER A 138 0.91 12.76 -10.56
C SER A 138 1.93 11.63 -10.73
N GLU A 139 3.06 11.69 -10.03
CA GLU A 139 4.18 10.75 -10.13
C GLU A 139 3.78 9.36 -9.65
N SER A 140 4.04 8.32 -10.45
CA SER A 140 3.73 6.94 -10.07
C SER A 140 4.66 6.34 -9.01
N SER A 141 5.73 7.05 -8.63
CA SER A 141 6.73 6.57 -7.69
C SER A 141 7.49 7.74 -7.05
N LEU A 142 7.85 7.59 -5.77
CA LEU A 142 8.55 8.62 -4.99
C LEU A 142 9.89 9.03 -5.61
N ILE A 143 10.66 8.06 -6.10
CA ILE A 143 11.94 8.32 -6.79
C ILE A 143 11.78 9.06 -8.14
N GLY A 144 10.55 9.22 -8.63
CA GLY A 144 10.24 9.98 -9.83
C GLY A 144 9.91 11.45 -9.56
N CYS A 145 9.71 11.84 -8.31
CA CYS A 145 9.49 13.23 -7.92
C CYS A 145 10.78 14.04 -8.03
N GLN A 146 10.66 15.37 -8.02
CA GLN A 146 11.85 16.22 -7.96
C GLN A 146 12.52 16.03 -6.60
N HIS A 147 13.85 15.85 -6.57
CA HIS A 147 14.64 15.74 -5.35
C HIS A 147 16.09 16.19 -5.58
N SER A 148 16.86 16.37 -4.52
CA SER A 148 18.25 16.91 -4.56
C SER A 148 19.30 15.99 -5.19
N GLY A 149 18.89 14.84 -5.76
CA GLY A 149 19.76 13.72 -6.14
C GLY A 149 20.00 12.71 -5.01
N PHE A 150 20.33 11.46 -5.36
CA PHE A 150 20.51 10.38 -4.39
C PHE A 150 21.73 10.60 -3.48
N GLY A 151 21.54 10.52 -2.17
CA GLY A 151 22.60 10.69 -1.17
C GLY A 151 23.08 12.13 -0.99
N SER A 152 22.47 13.09 -1.70
CA SER A 152 22.77 14.51 -1.59
C SER A 152 21.84 15.14 -0.54
N ASN A 153 22.30 15.18 0.70
CA ASN A 153 21.54 15.70 1.83
C ASN A 153 22.46 16.31 2.89
N ASN A 154 21.88 17.10 3.78
CA ASN A 154 22.51 17.69 4.95
C ASN A 154 21.74 17.34 6.24
N CYS A 155 20.95 16.26 6.19
CA CYS A 155 20.04 15.86 7.26
C CYS A 155 20.68 14.83 8.18
N GLY A 156 20.18 14.73 9.41
CA GLY A 156 20.41 13.59 10.29
C GLY A 156 19.21 12.65 10.33
N HIS A 157 19.36 11.45 10.91
CA HIS A 157 18.24 10.51 11.05
C HIS A 157 17.14 10.97 12.03
N PHE A 158 17.35 12.07 12.75
CA PHE A 158 16.28 12.73 13.51
C PHE A 158 15.31 13.50 12.60
N GLU A 159 15.63 13.64 11.31
CA GLU A 159 14.82 14.27 10.24
C GLU A 159 14.26 13.20 9.29
N ASP A 160 14.20 11.94 9.68
CA ASP A 160 13.65 10.89 8.80
C ASP A 160 12.12 11.05 8.66
N ALA A 161 11.68 11.11 7.41
CA ALA A 161 10.29 11.26 7.02
C ALA A 161 9.49 9.95 7.15
N GLY A 162 8.21 10.08 7.48
CA GLY A 162 7.25 8.99 7.52
C GLY A 162 5.99 9.28 6.72
N VAL A 163 5.14 8.26 6.61
CA VAL A 163 3.78 8.39 6.08
C VAL A 163 2.80 7.68 6.98
N ILE A 164 1.58 8.21 7.02
CA ILE A 164 0.40 7.49 7.50
C ILE A 164 -0.59 7.56 6.35
N CYS A 165 -0.81 6.41 5.71
CA CYS A 165 -1.80 6.27 4.67
C CYS A 165 -3.13 5.86 5.27
N SER A 166 -4.18 5.95 4.47
CA SER A 166 -5.53 5.61 4.87
C SER A 166 -5.75 4.14 5.19
N ASP A 167 -4.73 3.27 5.23
CA ASP A 167 -4.88 1.81 5.17
C ASP A 167 -5.75 1.36 3.97
N ALA A 168 -5.60 0.14 3.49
CA ALA A 168 -6.49 -0.36 2.44
C ALA A 168 -7.82 -0.79 3.09
N ILE A 169 -8.75 0.16 3.23
CA ILE A 169 -10.18 -0.15 3.40
C ILE A 169 -10.81 -0.35 2.03
N ARG A 170 -11.69 -1.35 1.93
CA ARG A 170 -12.60 -1.50 0.79
C ARG A 170 -14.03 -1.66 1.26
N LEU A 171 -14.96 -1.17 0.43
CA LEU A 171 -16.38 -1.40 0.59
C LEU A 171 -16.84 -2.46 -0.43
N VAL A 172 -17.38 -3.56 0.07
CA VAL A 172 -17.78 -4.70 -0.77
C VAL A 172 -19.12 -5.28 -0.33
N GLY A 173 -19.67 -6.18 -1.14
CA GLY A 173 -20.89 -6.92 -0.82
C GLY A 173 -21.99 -6.75 -1.86
N SER A 174 -23.14 -7.33 -1.58
CA SER A 174 -24.28 -7.30 -2.51
C SER A 174 -24.91 -5.91 -2.52
N GLY A 175 -24.88 -5.24 -3.68
CA GLY A 175 -25.39 -3.87 -3.79
C GLY A 175 -24.43 -2.79 -3.27
N SER A 176 -23.17 -3.13 -3.01
CA SER A 176 -22.15 -2.13 -2.65
C SER A 176 -21.89 -1.16 -3.80
N THR A 177 -21.55 0.08 -3.46
CA THR A 177 -21.06 1.12 -4.37
C THR A 177 -19.66 1.55 -3.94
N GLN A 178 -19.10 2.56 -4.61
CA GLN A 178 -17.86 3.19 -4.18
C GLN A 178 -17.96 3.78 -2.75
N CYS A 179 -19.16 4.18 -2.32
CA CYS A 179 -19.40 4.89 -1.07
C CYS A 179 -20.41 4.17 -0.16
N SER A 180 -20.68 2.89 -0.40
CA SER A 180 -21.53 2.07 0.47
C SER A 180 -21.17 0.59 0.37
N GLY A 181 -21.13 -0.11 1.50
CA GLY A 181 -20.81 -1.54 1.52
C GLY A 181 -20.35 -2.04 2.88
N ARG A 182 -20.14 -3.36 2.98
CA ARG A 182 -19.46 -4.00 4.11
C ARG A 182 -18.02 -3.49 4.15
N VAL A 183 -17.57 -3.12 5.36
CA VAL A 183 -16.21 -2.62 5.58
C VAL A 183 -15.26 -3.80 5.69
N GLU A 184 -14.24 -3.83 4.85
CA GLU A 184 -13.13 -4.77 4.96
C GLU A 184 -11.81 -4.02 5.00
N ILE A 185 -10.90 -4.50 5.85
CA ILE A 185 -9.58 -3.92 6.10
C ILE A 185 -8.53 -4.92 5.64
N TYR A 186 -7.48 -4.44 4.98
CA TYR A 186 -6.31 -5.24 4.68
C TYR A 186 -5.29 -5.19 5.82
N TYR A 187 -5.08 -6.33 6.48
CA TYR A 187 -4.11 -6.46 7.57
C TYR A 187 -3.39 -7.80 7.49
N ASN A 188 -2.09 -7.81 7.80
CA ASN A 188 -1.25 -9.03 7.78
C ASN A 188 -1.41 -9.87 6.49
N ASN A 189 -1.29 -9.20 5.33
CA ASN A 189 -1.42 -9.80 3.99
C ASN A 189 -2.76 -10.49 3.69
N SER A 190 -3.84 -10.14 4.38
CA SER A 190 -5.17 -10.65 4.04
C SER A 190 -6.29 -9.67 4.38
N TRP A 191 -7.36 -9.76 3.59
CA TRP A 191 -8.59 -9.01 3.84
C TRP A 191 -9.39 -9.66 4.97
N GLY A 192 -9.97 -8.84 5.82
CA GLY A 192 -10.89 -9.27 6.87
C GLY A 192 -11.94 -8.21 7.16
N THR A 193 -13.04 -8.63 7.79
CA THR A 193 -14.20 -7.79 8.07
C THR A 193 -14.06 -7.07 9.41
N VAL A 194 -15.01 -6.19 9.70
CA VAL A 194 -15.14 -5.47 10.99
C VAL A 194 -16.41 -5.94 11.67
N CYS A 195 -16.36 -6.26 12.96
CA CYS A 195 -17.54 -6.61 13.73
C CYS A 195 -18.42 -5.39 14.01
N ASP A 196 -19.74 -5.60 14.08
CA ASP A 196 -20.75 -4.57 14.34
C ASP A 196 -21.02 -4.30 15.83
N ASP A 197 -20.33 -5.00 16.73
CA ASP A 197 -20.35 -4.74 18.16
C ASP A 197 -19.72 -3.35 18.43
N GLY A 198 -20.52 -2.46 19.02
CA GLY A 198 -20.15 -1.05 19.21
C GLY A 198 -20.35 -0.14 17.98
N TRP A 199 -20.42 -0.71 16.76
CA TRP A 199 -20.36 0.03 15.50
C TRP A 199 -21.40 1.15 15.33
N ASP A 200 -20.98 2.40 15.36
CA ASP A 200 -21.87 3.57 15.31
C ASP A 200 -21.58 4.55 14.17
N LEU A 201 -22.27 5.70 14.18
CA LEU A 201 -22.10 6.73 13.15
C LEU A 201 -20.73 7.41 13.20
N ASN A 202 -20.07 7.48 14.36
CA ASN A 202 -18.73 8.04 14.46
C ASN A 202 -17.71 7.10 13.80
N ASP A 203 -17.87 5.78 13.97
CA ASP A 203 -17.04 4.80 13.27
C ASP A 203 -17.23 4.90 11.75
N ALA A 204 -18.49 4.98 11.32
CA ALA A 204 -18.82 5.18 9.92
C ALA A 204 -18.28 6.52 9.37
N GLU A 205 -18.29 7.59 10.16
CA GLU A 205 -17.78 8.90 9.76
C GLU A 205 -16.28 8.83 9.46
N VAL A 206 -15.52 8.12 10.31
CA VAL A 206 -14.09 7.87 10.07
C VAL A 206 -13.90 7.12 8.76
N VAL A 207 -14.63 6.02 8.52
CA VAL A 207 -14.51 5.25 7.26
C VAL A 207 -14.87 6.10 6.04
N CYS A 208 -16.00 6.81 6.07
CA CYS A 208 -16.47 7.62 4.95
C CYS A 208 -15.49 8.73 4.58
N ARG A 209 -14.88 9.36 5.60
CA ARG A 209 -13.82 10.35 5.39
C ARG A 209 -12.53 9.71 4.88
N GLN A 210 -12.13 8.58 5.44
CA GLN A 210 -10.92 7.82 5.09
C GLN A 210 -10.92 7.37 3.62
N ILE A 211 -12.09 7.01 3.08
CA ILE A 211 -12.25 6.63 1.66
C ILE A 211 -12.68 7.80 0.76
N ASN A 212 -12.72 9.03 1.30
CA ASN A 212 -13.08 10.25 0.58
C ASN A 212 -14.49 10.22 -0.08
N CYS A 213 -15.48 9.70 0.64
CA CYS A 213 -16.90 9.66 0.25
C CYS A 213 -17.76 10.67 1.04
N GLY A 214 -17.14 11.69 1.63
CA GLY A 214 -17.82 12.69 2.45
C GLY A 214 -18.23 12.15 3.82
N SER A 215 -19.41 12.56 4.31
CA SER A 215 -19.90 12.25 5.66
C SER A 215 -20.66 10.93 5.72
N ALA A 216 -20.69 10.29 6.89
CA ALA A 216 -21.52 9.12 7.11
C ALA A 216 -23.00 9.45 7.16
N LEU A 217 -23.79 8.72 6.37
CA LEU A 217 -25.25 8.76 6.42
C LEU A 217 -25.81 7.64 7.29
N GLN A 218 -25.20 6.45 7.23
CA GLN A 218 -25.61 5.29 8.02
C GLN A 218 -24.42 4.42 8.40
N ALA A 219 -24.55 3.72 9.53
CA ALA A 219 -23.66 2.67 10.00
C ALA A 219 -24.43 1.33 10.07
N PRO A 220 -24.76 0.68 8.92
CA PRO A 220 -25.51 -0.57 8.95
C PRO A 220 -24.75 -1.69 9.66
N ARG A 221 -25.53 -2.52 10.36
CA ARG A 221 -25.06 -3.67 11.14
C ARG A 221 -25.62 -4.97 10.55
N SER A 222 -25.22 -6.08 11.14
CA SER A 222 -25.77 -7.42 10.90
C SER A 222 -25.67 -7.87 9.44
N ALA A 223 -24.48 -7.70 8.87
CA ALA A 223 -24.15 -8.14 7.52
C ALA A 223 -25.11 -7.58 6.45
N HIS A 224 -25.47 -6.30 6.55
CA HIS A 224 -26.43 -5.64 5.65
C HIS A 224 -26.13 -5.81 4.16
N PHE A 225 -24.84 -5.77 3.79
CA PHE A 225 -24.36 -5.99 2.41
C PHE A 225 -23.94 -7.45 2.14
N GLY A 226 -24.45 -8.38 2.96
CA GLY A 226 -24.07 -9.78 2.97
C GLY A 226 -22.90 -10.06 3.93
N ALA A 227 -22.85 -11.30 4.41
CA ALA A 227 -21.78 -11.80 5.25
C ALA A 227 -20.47 -11.91 4.45
N GLY A 228 -19.38 -11.51 5.07
CA GLY A 228 -18.03 -11.76 4.58
C GLY A 228 -17.58 -13.19 4.87
N THR A 229 -16.29 -13.42 4.65
CA THR A 229 -15.65 -14.72 4.86
C THR A 229 -14.23 -14.53 5.33
N GLY A 230 -13.72 -15.45 6.16
CA GLY A 230 -12.33 -15.48 6.56
C GLY A 230 -12.11 -14.82 7.91
N GLN A 231 -11.21 -13.85 7.98
CA GLN A 231 -10.85 -13.19 9.23
C GLN A 231 -11.79 -12.03 9.54
N ILE A 232 -12.06 -11.81 10.82
CA ILE A 232 -12.66 -10.58 11.34
C ILE A 232 -11.52 -9.83 12.03
N TRP A 233 -11.11 -8.69 11.48
CA TRP A 233 -9.93 -7.98 11.95
C TRP A 233 -10.19 -7.09 13.15
N LEU A 234 -11.27 -6.33 13.13
CA LEU A 234 -11.57 -5.39 14.21
C LEU A 234 -12.89 -5.76 14.89
N ASP A 235 -12.93 -5.48 16.18
CA ASP A 235 -14.06 -5.70 17.09
C ASP A 235 -14.03 -4.63 18.19
N ASP A 236 -15.19 -4.33 18.76
CA ASP A 236 -15.43 -3.24 19.70
C ASP A 236 -14.80 -1.91 19.22
N VAL A 237 -14.99 -1.59 17.94
CA VAL A 237 -14.48 -0.32 17.39
C VAL A 237 -15.25 0.83 18.03
N SER A 238 -14.51 1.82 18.52
CA SER A 238 -15.05 2.98 19.21
C SER A 238 -14.25 4.22 18.82
N CYS A 239 -14.67 4.86 17.73
CA CYS A 239 -14.15 6.13 17.25
C CYS A 239 -14.83 7.32 17.93
N SER A 240 -14.10 8.42 18.08
CA SER A 240 -14.64 9.75 18.39
C SER A 240 -15.24 10.45 17.17
N GLY A 241 -14.94 9.97 15.97
CA GLY A 241 -15.32 10.56 14.68
C GLY A 241 -14.26 11.49 14.10
N SER A 242 -13.16 11.70 14.80
CA SER A 242 -12.08 12.62 14.42
C SER A 242 -10.80 11.92 13.96
N GLU A 243 -10.73 10.60 14.15
CA GLU A 243 -9.63 9.71 13.77
C GLU A 243 -9.45 9.67 12.27
N SER A 244 -8.20 9.72 11.81
CA SER A 244 -7.93 9.79 10.37
C SER A 244 -8.10 8.44 9.67
N SER A 245 -7.96 7.35 10.41
CA SER A 245 -8.20 5.96 9.96
C SER A 245 -8.97 5.16 11.01
N LEU A 246 -9.78 4.20 10.57
CA LEU A 246 -10.51 3.26 11.41
C LEU A 246 -9.58 2.44 12.33
N THR A 247 -8.34 2.19 11.89
CA THR A 247 -7.32 1.46 12.66
C THR A 247 -6.69 2.29 13.78
N GLU A 248 -6.94 3.61 13.83
CA GLU A 248 -6.52 4.50 14.92
C GLU A 248 -7.55 4.58 16.05
N CYS A 249 -8.78 4.13 15.79
CA CYS A 249 -9.83 4.11 16.80
C CYS A 249 -9.53 3.07 17.88
N GLN A 250 -10.11 3.27 19.07
CA GLN A 250 -10.04 2.25 20.11
C GLN A 250 -10.73 0.97 19.60
N HIS A 251 -10.06 -0.17 19.74
CA HIS A 251 -10.57 -1.48 19.33
C HIS A 251 -9.93 -2.60 20.16
N SER A 252 -10.53 -3.79 20.18
CA SER A 252 -10.05 -4.95 20.95
C SER A 252 -8.71 -5.56 20.46
N GLY A 253 -8.20 -5.09 19.33
CA GLY A 253 -6.94 -5.52 18.72
C GLY A 253 -7.16 -6.44 17.52
N PHE A 254 -6.21 -6.43 16.57
CA PHE A 254 -6.36 -7.17 15.32
C PHE A 254 -6.55 -8.68 15.54
N GLY A 255 -7.66 -9.21 15.01
CA GLY A 255 -8.02 -10.63 15.10
C GLY A 255 -8.52 -11.07 16.47
N SER A 256 -8.68 -10.16 17.43
CA SER A 256 -9.25 -10.43 18.75
C SER A 256 -10.74 -10.09 18.74
N ASN A 257 -11.58 -11.08 18.46
CA ASN A 257 -13.03 -10.91 18.40
C ASN A 257 -13.77 -12.18 18.87
N ARG A 258 -15.08 -12.05 19.10
CA ARG A 258 -15.98 -13.21 19.31
C ARG A 258 -17.12 -13.27 18.29
N CYS A 259 -17.02 -12.48 17.24
CA CYS A 259 -18.09 -12.29 16.29
C CYS A 259 -18.15 -13.40 15.24
N GLU A 260 -19.31 -13.53 14.61
CA GLU A 260 -19.48 -14.28 13.38
C GLU A 260 -19.77 -13.35 12.21
N HIS A 261 -19.63 -13.80 10.96
CA HIS A 261 -19.87 -12.96 9.79
C HIS A 261 -21.33 -12.50 9.61
N GLY A 262 -22.26 -13.01 10.43
CA GLY A 262 -23.59 -12.42 10.56
C GLY A 262 -23.58 -11.03 11.21
N GLN A 263 -22.47 -10.64 11.82
CA GLN A 263 -22.22 -9.39 12.55
C GLN A 263 -21.25 -8.47 11.80
N ASP A 264 -21.07 -8.63 10.49
CA ASP A 264 -20.15 -7.74 9.77
C ASP A 264 -20.76 -6.34 9.62
N ALA A 265 -19.94 -5.34 9.97
CA ALA A 265 -20.26 -3.92 9.90
C ALA A 265 -20.18 -3.37 8.46
N ALA A 266 -20.96 -2.33 8.21
CA ALA A 266 -21.03 -1.64 6.93
C ALA A 266 -21.16 -0.14 7.10
N VAL A 267 -20.99 0.59 5.98
CA VAL A 267 -21.22 2.04 5.92
C VAL A 267 -22.04 2.42 4.69
N ILE A 268 -22.73 3.55 4.80
CA ILE A 268 -23.32 4.28 3.68
C ILE A 268 -22.93 5.74 3.85
N CYS A 269 -22.17 6.27 2.90
CA CYS A 269 -21.68 7.65 2.88
C CYS A 269 -22.50 8.52 1.92
N SER A 270 -22.21 9.84 1.91
CA SER A 270 -22.86 10.84 1.06
C SER A 270 -22.54 10.77 -0.43
#